data_AF-A0A7V4PDV1-F1
#
_entry.id   AF-A0A7V4PDV1-F1
#
_cell.length_a   1.000
_cell.length_b   1.000
_cell.length_c   1.000
_cell.angle_alpha   90.00
_cell.angle_beta   90.00
_cell.angle_gamma   90.00
#
_symmetry.space_group_name_H-M   'P 1'
#
loop_
_entity.id
_entity.type
_entity.pdbx_description
1 polymer ?
#
loop_
_entity_poly.entity_id
_entity_poly.type
_entity_poly.pdbx_seq_one_letter_code
_entity_poly.pdbx_strand_id
1 'polypeptide(L)'
;MKELTMLMVCPICGKKYSADSAKLVQGVSNAALLHVSCSFCGSASLAMLTKAVGNDKDGGNAFVTIGMMTDLSFEESRRLIGQSPVSSADVLDFYEKGGF
;
A
#
# COMPACT_ATOMS: atom_id res chain seq x y z
N MET A 1 4.06 4.68 -20.56
CA MET A 1 3.93 3.23 -20.22
C MET A 1 5.18 2.65 -19.55
N LYS A 2 6.21 3.44 -19.19
CA LYS A 2 7.45 2.93 -18.58
C LYS A 2 7.48 3.11 -17.06
N GLU A 3 6.60 3.94 -16.51
CA GLU A 3 6.60 4.32 -15.08
C GLU A 3 5.87 3.32 -14.18
N LEU A 4 4.93 2.52 -14.71
CA LEU A 4 4.24 1.47 -13.92
C LEU A 4 5.13 0.24 -13.64
N THR A 5 6.28 0.13 -14.30
CA THR A 5 7.16 -1.04 -14.22
C THR A 5 7.73 -1.27 -12.81
N MET A 6 7.82 -0.21 -11.98
CA MET A 6 8.24 -0.33 -10.57
C MET A 6 7.20 -1.03 -9.68
N LEU A 7 5.90 -0.98 -10.02
CA LEU A 7 4.86 -1.75 -9.31
C LEU A 7 4.82 -3.22 -9.70
N MET A 8 5.59 -3.62 -10.70
CA MET A 8 5.51 -4.97 -11.25
C MET A 8 6.55 -5.90 -10.64
N VAL A 9 7.47 -5.43 -9.81
CA VAL A 9 8.55 -6.23 -9.22
C VAL A 9 8.54 -6.13 -7.70
N CYS A 10 8.63 -7.28 -7.04
CA CYS A 10 8.76 -7.35 -5.59
C CYS A 10 10.15 -6.84 -5.16
N PRO A 11 10.24 -5.82 -4.29
CA PRO A 11 11.52 -5.29 -3.83
C PRO A 11 12.28 -6.23 -2.90
N ILE A 12 11.60 -7.27 -2.38
CA ILE A 12 12.20 -8.26 -1.47
C ILE A 12 12.87 -9.40 -2.24
N CYS A 13 12.19 -9.99 -3.22
CA CYS A 13 12.69 -11.18 -3.93
C CYS A 13 13.01 -10.96 -5.42
N GLY A 14 12.75 -9.75 -5.96
CA GLY A 14 13.01 -9.40 -7.36
C GLY A 14 12.09 -10.08 -8.39
N LYS A 15 11.15 -10.93 -7.96
CA LYS A 15 10.18 -11.56 -8.86
C LYS A 15 9.06 -10.60 -9.22
N LYS A 16 8.49 -10.80 -10.42
CA LYS A 16 7.37 -9.99 -10.87
C LYS A 16 6.11 -10.33 -10.09
N TYR A 17 5.36 -9.30 -9.70
CA TYR A 17 4.02 -9.43 -9.15
C TYR A 17 3.06 -10.02 -10.19
N SER A 18 2.04 -10.75 -9.74
CA SER A 18 0.94 -11.16 -10.61
C SER A 18 0.08 -9.93 -10.95
N ALA A 19 -0.51 -9.90 -12.15
CA ALA A 19 -1.40 -8.81 -12.56
C ALA A 19 -2.55 -8.59 -11.55
N ASP A 20 -3.03 -9.66 -10.91
CA ASP A 20 -4.15 -9.64 -9.96
C ASP A 20 -3.71 -9.48 -8.49
N SER A 21 -2.41 -9.29 -8.24
CA SER A 21 -1.88 -9.22 -6.87
C SER A 21 -2.07 -7.85 -6.21
N ALA A 22 -2.44 -6.83 -6.98
CA ALA A 22 -2.70 -5.48 -6.48
C ALA A 22 -4.21 -5.29 -6.21
N LYS A 23 -4.55 -4.92 -4.97
CA LYS A 23 -5.92 -4.68 -4.54
C LYS A 23 -6.09 -3.24 -4.07
N LEU A 24 -7.17 -2.58 -4.48
CA LEU A 24 -7.48 -1.22 -4.05
C LEU A 24 -7.89 -1.21 -2.58
N VAL A 25 -7.13 -0.50 -1.74
CA VAL A 25 -7.44 -0.30 -0.32
C VAL A 25 -8.28 0.96 -0.13
N GLN A 26 -7.88 2.05 -0.77
CA GLN A 26 -8.59 3.33 -0.70
C GLN A 26 -8.39 4.13 -1.99
N GLY A 27 -9.46 4.77 -2.47
CA GLY A 27 -9.42 5.72 -3.58
C GLY A 27 -9.65 7.15 -3.07
N VAL A 28 -8.84 8.09 -3.54
CA VAL A 28 -8.98 9.54 -3.36
C VAL A 28 -8.97 10.19 -4.75
N SER A 29 -9.52 11.39 -4.90
CA SER A 29 -9.80 12.00 -6.22
C SER A 29 -8.62 12.00 -7.21
N ASN A 30 -7.38 12.14 -6.71
CA ASN A 30 -6.15 12.14 -7.49
C ASN A 30 -5.17 11.01 -7.13
N ALA A 31 -5.57 10.08 -6.26
CA ALA A 31 -4.68 9.03 -5.77
C ALA A 31 -5.39 7.70 -5.47
N ALA A 32 -4.68 6.59 -5.60
CA ALA A 32 -5.14 5.28 -5.21
C ALA A 32 -4.10 4.63 -4.32
N LEU A 33 -4.54 4.06 -3.20
CA LEU A 33 -3.70 3.26 -2.32
C LEU A 33 -3.96 1.78 -2.59
N LEU A 34 -2.92 1.07 -2.99
CA LEU A 34 -2.97 -0.35 -3.33
C LEU A 34 -2.26 -1.18 -2.27
N HIS A 35 -2.80 -2.35 -1.97
CA HIS A 35 -2.11 -3.43 -1.27
C HIS A 35 -1.65 -4.45 -2.29
N VAL A 36 -0.38 -4.82 -2.24
CA VAL A 36 0.24 -5.75 -3.19
C VAL A 36 0.90 -6.87 -2.41
N SER A 37 0.43 -8.11 -2.60
CA SER A 37 1.03 -9.32 -2.01
C SER A 37 1.92 -10.06 -3.00
N CYS A 38 3.13 -10.41 -2.60
CA CYS A 38 3.99 -11.28 -3.38
C CYS A 38 3.63 -12.75 -3.12
N SER A 39 3.17 -13.46 -4.15
CA SER A 39 2.89 -14.90 -4.06
C SER A 39 4.15 -15.77 -3.90
N PHE A 40 5.34 -15.21 -4.12
CA PHE A 40 6.59 -15.97 -4.08
C PHE A 40 7.30 -15.95 -2.72
N CYS A 41 7.35 -14.80 -2.05
CA CYS A 41 8.00 -14.67 -0.75
C CYS A 41 7.05 -14.25 0.39
N GLY A 42 5.76 -14.06 0.08
CA GLY A 42 4.74 -13.70 1.07
C GLY A 42 4.77 -12.25 1.56
N SER A 43 5.78 -11.46 1.18
CA SER A 43 5.85 -10.04 1.57
C SER A 43 4.67 -9.25 0.98
N ALA A 44 4.19 -8.25 1.72
CA ALA A 44 3.19 -7.32 1.23
C ALA A 44 3.70 -5.87 1.24
N SER A 45 3.08 -5.04 0.41
CA SER A 45 3.38 -3.61 0.34
C SER A 45 2.14 -2.78 0.12
N LEU A 46 2.13 -1.58 0.70
CA LEU A 46 1.17 -0.53 0.40
C LEU A 46 1.81 0.47 -0.55
N ALA A 47 1.20 0.68 -1.71
CA ALA A 47 1.73 1.58 -2.74
C ALA A 47 0.71 2.65 -3.09
N MET A 48 1.13 3.92 -2.99
CA MET A 48 0.31 5.06 -3.40
C MET A 48 0.60 5.41 -4.85
N LEU A 49 -0.41 5.26 -5.69
CA LEU A 49 -0.46 5.76 -7.05
C LEU A 49 -1.08 7.15 -7.06
N THR A 50 -0.40 8.12 -7.64
CA THR A 50 -0.96 9.45 -7.88
C THR A 50 -1.05 9.71 -9.37
N LYS A 51 -2.16 10.29 -9.83
CA LYS A 51 -2.25 10.80 -11.20
C LYS A 51 -1.48 12.12 -11.26
N ALA A 52 -0.55 12.25 -12.21
CA ALA A 52 0.06 13.55 -12.47
C ALA A 52 -1.01 14.55 -12.90
N VAL A 53 -1.00 15.74 -12.29
CA VAL A 53 -1.78 16.86 -12.78
C VAL A 53 -1.03 17.44 -13.99
N GLY A 54 -1.45 17.06 -15.18
CA GLY A 54 -1.01 17.60 -16.46
C GLY A 54 -2.19 17.53 -17.43
N ASN A 55 -2.30 18.51 -18.33
CA ASN A 55 -3.45 18.67 -19.22
C ASN A 55 -3.83 17.34 -19.89
N ASP A 56 -5.12 16.99 -19.85
CA ASP A 56 -5.71 15.72 -20.28
C ASP A 56 -5.42 15.27 -21.73
N LYS A 57 -4.65 16.05 -22.50
CA LYS A 57 -4.34 15.80 -23.90
C LYS A 57 -3.17 14.85 -24.14
N ASP A 58 -2.34 14.55 -23.14
CA ASP A 58 -1.14 13.70 -23.30
C ASP A 58 -1.23 12.32 -22.62
N GLY A 59 -2.40 11.92 -22.13
CA GLY A 59 -2.58 10.59 -21.51
C GLY A 59 -1.87 10.48 -20.16
N GLY A 60 -2.41 11.22 -19.17
CA GLY A 60 -1.84 11.44 -17.83
C GLY A 60 -0.98 10.29 -17.27
N ASN A 61 0.31 10.57 -17.08
CA ASN A 61 1.25 9.64 -16.47
C ASN A 61 0.90 9.47 -14.98
N ALA A 62 0.63 8.24 -14.55
CA ALA A 62 0.52 7.92 -13.12
C ALA A 62 1.92 7.68 -12.56
N PHE A 63 2.25 8.33 -11.44
CA PHE A 63 3.49 8.11 -10.72
C PHE A 63 3.22 7.34 -9.43
N VAL A 64 4.11 6.41 -9.12
CA VAL A 64 4.16 5.74 -7.82
C VAL A 64 5.01 6.62 -6.93
N THR A 65 4.39 7.29 -5.95
CA THR A 65 5.09 8.32 -5.18
C THR A 65 5.76 7.72 -3.96
N ILE A 66 5.12 6.76 -3.28
CA ILE A 66 5.60 6.15 -2.03
C ILE A 66 5.08 4.71 -1.92
N GLY A 67 5.98 3.77 -1.58
CA GLY A 67 5.65 2.39 -1.24
C GLY A 67 6.19 2.02 0.14
N MET A 68 5.35 1.45 1.01
CA MET A 68 5.71 0.95 2.33
C MET A 68 5.60 -0.58 2.36
N MET A 69 6.60 -1.28 2.89
CA MET A 69 6.47 -2.72 3.18
C MET A 69 5.56 -2.90 4.40
N THR A 70 4.72 -3.94 4.38
CA THR A 70 3.81 -4.23 5.48
C THR A 70 3.66 -5.73 5.67
N ASP A 71 3.40 -6.13 6.91
CA ASP A 71 2.98 -7.46 7.33
C ASP A 71 1.44 -7.60 7.34
N LEU A 72 0.71 -6.51 7.16
CA LEU A 72 -0.75 -6.52 7.15
C LEU A 72 -1.29 -7.27 5.94
N SER A 73 -2.35 -8.04 6.15
CA SER A 73 -3.20 -8.54 5.07
C SER A 73 -3.95 -7.38 4.39
N PHE A 74 -4.55 -7.68 3.24
CA PHE A 74 -5.40 -6.72 2.54
C PHE A 74 -6.57 -6.23 3.42
N GLU A 75 -7.22 -7.15 4.13
CA GLU A 75 -8.38 -6.83 4.98
C GLU A 75 -7.97 -5.97 6.18
N GLU A 76 -6.82 -6.26 6.80
CA GLU A 76 -6.28 -5.45 7.90
C GLU A 76 -5.86 -4.07 7.41
N SER A 77 -5.24 -3.99 6.24
CA SER A 77 -4.90 -2.71 5.61
C SER A 77 -6.15 -1.88 5.37
N ARG A 78 -7.23 -2.47 4.82
CA ARG A 78 -8.50 -1.77 4.61
C ARG A 78 -9.15 -1.32 5.92
N ARG A 79 -9.01 -2.10 7.00
CA ARG A 79 -9.57 -1.78 8.32
C ARG A 79 -8.79 -0.68 9.04
N LEU A 80 -7.45 -0.73 9.02
CA LEU A 80 -6.57 0.12 9.82
C LEU A 80 -6.29 1.47 9.18
N ILE A 81 -6.41 1.58 7.85
CA ILE A 81 -6.18 2.85 7.17
C ILE A 81 -7.25 3.87 7.56
N GLY A 82 -6.80 5.06 7.96
CA GLY A 82 -7.65 6.13 8.45
C GLY A 82 -8.05 5.99 9.93
N GLN A 83 -7.62 4.93 10.63
CA GLN A 83 -7.77 4.88 12.09
C GLN A 83 -6.75 5.78 12.78
N SER A 84 -7.06 6.15 14.03
CA SER A 84 -6.13 6.89 14.87
C SER A 84 -4.83 6.10 15.06
N PRO A 85 -3.66 6.76 14.98
CA PRO A 85 -2.40 6.13 15.33
C PRO A 85 -2.42 5.60 16.76
N VAL A 86 -1.76 4.45 16.99
CA VAL A 86 -1.57 3.92 18.33
C VAL A 86 -0.74 4.91 19.14
N SER A 87 -1.26 5.35 20.27
CA SER A 87 -0.60 6.27 21.20
C SER A 87 0.13 5.53 22.31
N SER A 88 0.99 6.24 23.04
CA SER A 88 1.63 5.69 24.24
C SER A 88 0.62 5.33 25.33
N ALA A 89 -0.50 6.05 25.42
CA ALA A 89 -1.57 5.75 26.36
C ALA A 89 -2.25 4.41 26.04
N ASP A 90 -2.48 4.12 24.76
CA ASP A 90 -3.06 2.84 24.33
C ASP A 90 -2.16 1.66 24.70
N VAL A 91 -0.83 1.83 24.57
CA VAL A 91 0.16 0.81 24.94
C VAL A 91 0.19 0.58 26.45
N LEU A 92 0.17 1.65 27.25
CA LEU A 92 0.16 1.54 28.71
C LEU A 92 -1.14 0.90 29.22
N ASP A 93 -2.29 1.30 28.68
CA ASP A 93 -3.60 0.74 29.02
C ASP A 93 -3.66 -0.77 28.74
N PHE A 94 -3.12 -1.20 27.59
CA PHE A 94 -3.02 -2.62 27.25
C PHE A 94 -2.11 -3.39 28.22
N TYR A 95 -0.97 -2.81 28.60
CA TYR A 95 -0.04 -3.42 29.53
C TYR A 95 -0.64 -3.58 30.94
N GLU A 96 -1.25 -2.51 31.46
CA GLU A 96 -1.85 -2.48 32.80
C GLU A 96 -3.04 -3.44 32.94
N LYS A 97 -3.77 -3.69 31.85
CA LYS A 97 -4.88 -4.66 31.79
C LYS A 97 -4.44 -6.11 31.61
N GLY A 98 -3.13 -6.39 31.57
CA GLY A 98 -2.59 -7.75 31.49
C GLY A 98 -2.75 -8.39 30.11
N GLY A 99 -2.61 -7.62 29.03
CA GLY A 99 -2.75 -8.11 27.65
C GLY A 99 -1.65 -9.06 27.14
N PHE A 100 -0.91 -9.75 28.01
CA PHE A 100 0.16 -10.70 27.65
C PHE A 100 -0.08 -12.09 28.24
#